data_AF-A0A5U8SWU2-F1
#
_entry.id   AF-A0A5U8SWU2-F1
#
_cell.length_a   1.000
_cell.length_b   1.000
_cell.length_c   1.000
_cell.angle_alpha   90.00
_cell.angle_beta   90.00
_cell.angle_gamma   90.00
#
_symmetry.space_group_name_H-M   'P 1'
#
loop_
_entity.id
_entity.type
_entity.pdbx_description
1 polymer ?
#
loop_
_entity_poly.entity_id
_entity_poly.type
_entity_poly.pdbx_seq_one_letter_code
_entity_poly.pdbx_strand_id
1 'polypeptide(L)'
;PAGIVISDGRYAACNLDRNGLRPARYVITTDKLITCASEIGIWDYQPDEVTEKGRVGPGELLVIDTQEGRILHTRETDNDLKTRHPYKAWLEKNVVRLTPYQDLMNKTPPQRAFGDAQLAVYQKQFGYTLEELEQVLRVLGENGQEAVGSMGDDTPFAVLSARPRLIYDYFRQQFAQVTNPPVDPLREAHVMSLATSIGREMNVFCEAEGQAHRLSMASPVLMHTDFEQLLSRDPDYYRAEHLSLCFDPRETTLEQAIRTLCDNAEAAVRAGTVLVVLSDRQISPDTLPIPAPMAVGAVQQRLVSQSLRCDANIIAETAGARDPHHFAVLLGFGATAIYPYLACESLLKL
;
A
#
# COMPACT_ATOMS: atom_id res chain seq x y z
N PRO A 1 4.33 14.36 10.92
CA PRO A 1 5.32 15.41 11.27
C PRO A 1 6.34 14.91 12.28
N ALA A 2 7.61 14.87 11.90
CA ALA A 2 8.69 14.46 12.79
C ALA A 2 9.93 15.34 12.56
N GLY A 3 10.48 15.83 13.66
CA GLY A 3 11.87 16.29 13.74
C GLY A 3 12.51 15.49 14.85
N ILE A 4 13.59 14.78 14.53
CA ILE A 4 14.17 13.77 15.41
C ILE A 4 15.61 14.17 15.67
N VAL A 5 15.98 14.17 16.94
CA VAL A 5 17.36 14.30 17.40
C VAL A 5 17.74 12.99 18.05
N ILE A 6 18.80 12.35 17.55
CA ILE A 6 19.28 11.04 18.02
C ILE A 6 20.78 11.08 18.30
N SER A 7 21.23 10.17 19.16
CA SER A 7 22.65 9.87 19.31
C SER A 7 22.87 8.42 19.69
N ASP A 8 23.94 7.83 19.17
CA ASP A 8 24.43 6.50 19.55
C ASP A 8 25.67 6.57 20.48
N GLY A 9 26.04 7.78 20.93
CA GLY A 9 27.22 8.06 21.74
C GLY A 9 28.44 8.53 20.94
N ARG A 10 28.56 8.21 19.65
CA ARG A 10 29.59 8.75 18.75
C ARG A 10 29.01 9.78 17.79
N TYR A 11 27.89 9.45 17.17
CA TYR A 11 27.19 10.33 16.26
C TYR A 11 26.06 11.02 17.03
N ALA A 12 25.92 12.31 16.81
CA ALA A 12 24.69 13.04 17.10
C ALA A 12 24.06 13.46 15.78
N ALA A 13 22.78 13.23 15.58
CA ALA A 13 22.12 13.55 14.33
C ALA A 13 20.78 14.24 14.54
N CYS A 14 20.45 15.13 13.61
CA CYS A 14 19.14 15.76 13.48
C CYS A 14 18.60 15.50 12.09
N ASN A 15 17.39 14.95 12.00
CA ASN A 15 16.71 14.69 10.74
C ASN A 15 15.24 15.12 10.79
N LEU A 16 14.69 15.43 9.62
CA LEU A 16 13.28 15.70 9.46
C LEU A 16 12.58 14.60 8.67
N ASP A 17 11.27 14.52 8.84
CA ASP A 17 10.42 13.71 7.97
C ASP A 17 10.52 14.14 6.50
N ARG A 18 10.08 13.26 5.61
CA ARG A 18 10.10 13.45 4.15
C ARG A 18 9.52 14.78 3.65
N ASN A 19 8.59 15.38 4.38
CA ASN A 19 7.91 16.63 4.01
C ASN A 19 8.41 17.82 4.83
N GLY A 20 9.31 17.60 5.80
CA GLY A 20 9.86 18.67 6.65
C GLY A 20 8.81 19.40 7.47
N LEU A 21 7.80 18.67 7.99
CA LEU A 21 6.63 19.26 8.65
C LEU A 21 6.91 19.80 10.06
N ARG A 22 8.15 19.67 10.56
CA ARG A 22 8.62 20.27 11.81
C ARG A 22 9.83 21.17 11.52
N PRO A 23 9.94 22.33 12.17
CA PRO A 23 11.12 23.16 12.01
C PRO A 23 12.32 22.54 12.75
N ALA A 24 13.48 22.59 12.11
CA ALA A 24 14.78 22.32 12.73
C ALA A 24 15.80 23.32 12.18
N ARG A 25 16.37 24.12 13.07
CA ARG A 25 17.39 25.13 12.78
C ARG A 25 18.64 24.83 13.58
N TYR A 26 19.78 25.18 13.02
CA TYR A 26 21.06 25.06 13.72
C TYR A 26 21.89 26.32 13.62
N VAL A 27 22.70 26.53 14.65
CA VAL A 27 23.67 27.61 14.75
C VAL A 27 25.00 27.02 15.18
N ILE A 28 26.07 27.39 14.48
CA ILE A 28 27.45 27.01 14.81
C ILE A 28 28.20 28.28 15.23
N THR A 29 28.82 28.23 16.39
CA THR A 29 29.60 29.33 16.96
C THR A 29 31.11 29.15 16.74
N THR A 30 31.88 30.22 16.94
CA THR A 30 33.34 30.26 16.72
C THR A 30 34.13 29.29 17.63
N ASP A 31 33.59 28.96 18.80
CA ASP A 31 34.10 27.95 19.73
C ASP A 31 33.71 26.51 19.34
N LYS A 32 33.10 26.32 18.16
CA LYS A 32 32.67 25.04 17.59
C LYS A 32 31.55 24.35 18.35
N LEU A 33 30.77 25.09 19.14
CA LEU A 33 29.49 24.58 19.64
C LEU A 33 28.44 24.62 18.53
N ILE A 34 27.62 23.58 18.47
CA ILE A 34 26.46 23.52 17.59
C ILE A 34 25.20 23.41 18.43
N THR A 35 24.28 24.34 18.20
CA THR A 35 22.95 24.30 18.81
C THR A 35 21.94 23.94 17.73
N CYS A 36 21.18 22.87 17.90
CA CYS A 36 20.09 22.49 17.01
C CYS A 36 18.76 22.45 17.76
N ALA A 37 17.76 23.18 17.27
CA ALA A 37 16.46 23.29 17.91
C ALA A 37 15.35 23.63 16.92
N SER A 38 14.10 23.60 17.39
CA SER A 38 12.94 23.99 16.58
C SER A 38 12.92 25.48 16.24
N GLU A 39 13.64 26.31 17.00
CA GLU A 39 13.67 27.77 16.85
C GLU A 39 15.11 28.30 16.98
N ILE A 40 15.31 29.55 16.56
CA ILE A 40 16.59 30.28 16.70
C ILE A 40 16.51 31.18 17.92
N GLY A 41 17.65 31.46 18.58
CA GLY A 41 17.71 32.36 19.74
C GLY A 41 17.37 31.67 21.06
N ILE A 42 17.46 30.34 21.11
CA ILE A 42 17.25 29.56 22.34
C ILE A 42 18.49 29.47 23.24
N TRP A 43 19.65 29.86 22.72
CA TRP A 43 20.93 29.87 23.42
C TRP A 43 21.53 31.27 23.40
N ASP A 44 22.25 31.63 24.46
CA ASP A 44 22.79 32.96 24.71
C ASP A 44 24.14 33.17 24.00
N TYR A 45 24.13 33.07 22.66
CA TYR A 45 25.26 33.44 21.81
C TYR A 45 25.11 34.88 21.31
N GLN A 46 26.23 35.60 21.20
CA GLN A 46 26.26 36.92 20.57
C GLN A 46 26.35 36.82 19.04
N PRO A 47 25.84 37.81 18.27
CA PRO A 47 25.86 37.75 16.81
C PRO A 47 27.26 37.60 16.20
N ASP A 48 28.29 38.15 16.84
CA ASP A 48 29.70 38.07 16.43
C ASP A 48 30.35 36.71 16.75
N GLU A 49 29.73 35.89 17.60
CA GLU A 49 30.16 34.51 17.87
C GLU A 49 29.64 33.52 16.82
N VAL A 50 28.67 33.91 16.00
CA VAL A 50 28.02 32.99 15.05
C VAL A 50 28.83 32.86 13.76
N THR A 51 29.29 31.65 13.48
CA THR A 51 30.00 31.31 12.24
C THR A 51 29.01 30.91 11.14
N GLU A 52 27.99 30.12 11.49
CA GLU A 52 27.02 29.60 10.52
C GLU A 52 25.61 29.53 11.13
N LYS A 53 24.60 29.80 10.30
CA LYS A 53 23.19 29.54 10.61
C LYS A 53 22.56 28.77 9.46
N GLY A 54 21.88 27.69 9.79
CA GLY A 54 21.22 26.84 8.80
C GLY A 54 19.91 26.24 9.29
N ARG A 55 19.32 25.42 8.43
CA ARG A 55 18.14 24.62 8.73
C ARG A 55 18.30 23.22 8.17
N VAL A 56 17.66 22.25 8.79
CA VAL A 56 17.47 20.91 8.21
C VAL A 56 16.18 20.96 7.40
N GLY A 57 16.25 20.60 6.13
CA GLY A 57 15.13 20.57 5.19
C GLY A 57 14.37 19.24 5.18
N PRO A 58 13.32 19.13 4.34
CA PRO A 58 12.57 17.89 4.16
C PRO A 58 13.45 16.70 3.79
N GLY A 59 13.42 15.64 4.58
CA GLY A 59 14.23 14.44 4.39
C GLY A 59 15.75 14.63 4.53
N GLU A 60 16.21 15.80 4.95
CA GLU A 60 17.63 16.06 5.16
C GLU A 60 18.12 15.51 6.51
N LEU A 61 19.43 15.28 6.58
CA LEU A 61 20.12 14.72 7.73
C LEU A 61 21.39 15.54 8.02
N LEU A 62 21.47 16.08 9.23
CA LEU A 62 22.66 16.71 9.79
C LEU A 62 23.28 15.75 10.80
N VAL A 63 24.54 15.35 10.58
CA VAL A 63 25.24 14.43 11.49
C VAL A 63 26.51 15.11 12.02
N ILE A 64 26.78 14.93 13.30
CA ILE A 64 27.99 15.34 13.98
C ILE A 64 28.71 14.08 14.44
N ASP A 65 29.92 13.85 13.93
CA ASP A 65 30.83 12.83 14.44
C ASP A 65 31.63 13.43 15.60
N THR A 66 31.31 13.05 16.83
CA THR A 66 31.99 13.59 18.03
C THR A 66 33.38 13.02 18.23
N GLN A 67 33.73 11.93 17.54
CA GLN A 67 35.05 11.33 17.60
C GLN A 67 36.02 12.02 16.64
N GLU A 68 35.59 12.28 15.40
CA GLU A 68 36.40 12.99 14.39
C GLU A 68 36.26 14.52 14.46
N GLY A 69 35.26 15.03 15.19
CA GLY A 69 34.97 16.46 15.27
C GLY A 69 34.48 17.05 13.95
N ARG A 70 33.72 16.26 13.18
CA ARG A 70 33.25 16.62 11.82
C ARG A 70 31.75 16.76 11.77
N ILE A 71 31.29 17.69 10.93
CA ILE A 71 29.88 17.85 10.58
C ILE A 71 29.70 17.28 9.18
N LEU A 72 28.81 16.31 9.06
CA LEU A 72 28.44 15.67 7.80
C LEU A 72 27.04 16.17 7.41
N HIS A 73 26.97 16.80 6.23
CA HIS A 73 25.70 17.20 5.64
C HIS A 73 25.12 16.07 4.79
N THR A 74 23.82 16.16 4.50
CA THR A 74 23.04 15.15 3.76
C THR A 74 23.78 14.53 2.58
N ARG A 75 24.38 15.34 1.69
CA ARG A 75 25.05 14.83 0.48
C ARG A 75 26.27 13.95 0.80
N GLU A 76 27.04 14.30 1.82
CA GLU A 76 28.22 13.52 2.21
C GLU A 76 27.79 12.21 2.85
N THR A 77 26.83 12.26 3.79
CA THR A 77 26.26 11.06 4.43
C THR A 77 25.60 10.13 3.41
N ASP A 78 24.82 10.68 2.49
CA ASP A 78 24.21 9.93 1.40
C ASP A 78 25.25 9.20 0.54
N ASN A 79 26.35 9.88 0.20
CA ASN A 79 27.39 9.28 -0.63
C ASN A 79 28.14 8.18 0.12
N ASP A 80 28.42 8.36 1.41
CA ASP A 80 28.97 7.30 2.26
C ASP A 80 28.05 6.07 2.23
N LEU A 81 26.78 6.25 2.59
CA LEU A 81 25.80 5.17 2.65
C LEU A 81 25.62 4.46 1.31
N LYS A 82 25.50 5.22 0.21
CA LYS A 82 25.30 4.69 -1.16
C LYS A 82 26.49 3.87 -1.66
N THR A 83 27.70 4.12 -1.14
CA THR A 83 28.93 3.45 -1.60
C THR A 83 29.30 2.21 -0.80
N ARG A 84 28.63 1.93 0.32
CA ARG A 84 28.88 0.73 1.16
C ARG A 84 28.67 -0.58 0.41
N HIS A 85 27.68 -0.62 -0.47
CA HIS A 85 27.32 -1.81 -1.24
C HIS A 85 26.91 -1.45 -2.68
N PRO A 86 27.01 -2.39 -3.64
CA PRO A 86 26.63 -2.17 -5.02
C PRO A 86 25.09 -2.28 -5.20
N TYR A 87 24.32 -1.48 -4.47
CA TYR A 87 22.85 -1.54 -4.42
C TYR A 87 22.20 -1.55 -5.80
N LYS A 88 22.72 -0.75 -6.74
CA LYS A 88 22.21 -0.73 -8.11
C LYS A 88 22.28 -2.10 -8.78
N ALA A 89 23.43 -2.77 -8.68
CA ALA A 89 23.61 -4.11 -9.26
C ALA A 89 22.71 -5.14 -8.59
N TRP A 90 22.54 -5.05 -7.26
CA TRP A 90 21.61 -5.92 -6.52
C TRP A 90 20.17 -5.73 -6.96
N LEU A 91 19.73 -4.48 -7.15
CA LEU A 91 18.39 -4.17 -7.63
C LEU A 91 18.17 -4.64 -9.07
N GLU A 92 19.11 -4.39 -9.97
CA GLU A 92 19.02 -4.82 -11.38
C GLU A 92 18.98 -6.34 -11.54
N LYS A 93 19.67 -7.07 -10.66
CA LYS A 93 19.74 -8.53 -10.71
C LYS A 93 18.50 -9.21 -10.10
N ASN A 94 17.96 -8.66 -9.00
CA ASN A 94 16.99 -9.39 -8.19
C ASN A 94 15.57 -8.79 -8.22
N VAL A 95 15.41 -7.52 -8.59
CA VAL A 95 14.10 -6.87 -8.64
C VAL A 95 13.50 -6.97 -10.04
N VAL A 96 12.39 -7.68 -10.15
CA VAL A 96 11.59 -7.75 -11.36
C VAL A 96 10.58 -6.61 -11.35
N ARG A 97 10.50 -5.84 -12.43
CA ARG A 97 9.46 -4.81 -12.58
C ARG A 97 8.36 -5.33 -13.49
N LEU A 98 7.10 -5.22 -13.07
CA LEU A 98 5.99 -5.49 -13.97
C LEU A 98 5.97 -4.48 -15.10
N THR A 99 5.69 -4.96 -16.30
CA THR A 99 5.40 -4.08 -17.43
C THR A 99 4.02 -3.47 -17.20
N PRO A 100 3.88 -2.14 -17.15
CA PRO A 100 2.59 -1.49 -16.96
C PRO A 100 1.57 -1.93 -18.02
N TYR A 101 0.31 -2.15 -17.61
CA TYR A 101 -0.79 -2.47 -18.51
C TYR A 101 -0.89 -1.55 -19.74
N GLN A 102 -0.64 -0.24 -19.56
CA GLN A 102 -0.69 0.78 -20.63
C GLN A 102 0.25 0.45 -21.80
N ASP A 103 1.42 -0.12 -21.51
CA ASP A 103 2.43 -0.48 -22.51
C ASP A 103 2.08 -1.80 -23.23
N LEU A 104 1.20 -2.61 -22.64
CA LEU A 104 0.74 -3.89 -23.17
C LEU A 104 -0.58 -3.80 -23.93
N MET A 105 -1.35 -2.73 -23.74
CA MET A 105 -2.70 -2.58 -24.27
C MET A 105 -2.79 -2.76 -25.80
N ASN A 106 -1.78 -2.29 -26.54
CA ASN A 106 -1.74 -2.44 -28.01
C ASN A 106 -1.42 -3.87 -28.47
N LYS A 107 -0.76 -4.67 -27.63
CA LYS A 107 -0.36 -6.05 -27.95
C LYS A 107 -1.38 -7.07 -27.46
N THR A 108 -1.96 -6.81 -26.30
CA THR A 108 -2.97 -7.66 -25.66
C THR A 108 -4.13 -6.77 -25.24
N PRO A 109 -5.08 -6.49 -26.16
CA PRO A 109 -6.24 -5.67 -25.82
C PRO A 109 -7.06 -6.38 -24.74
N PRO A 110 -7.68 -5.64 -23.81
CA PRO A 110 -8.53 -6.23 -22.81
C PRO A 110 -9.71 -6.92 -23.48
N GLN A 111 -10.00 -8.15 -23.08
CA GLN A 111 -11.13 -8.91 -23.58
C GLN A 111 -12.06 -9.24 -22.42
N ARG A 112 -13.36 -9.21 -22.69
CA ARG A 112 -14.37 -9.63 -21.72
C ARG A 112 -14.32 -11.14 -21.54
N ALA A 113 -14.16 -11.57 -20.30
CA ALA A 113 -14.26 -12.98 -19.92
C ALA A 113 -15.72 -13.42 -19.76
N PHE A 114 -16.65 -12.50 -19.48
CA PHE A 114 -18.06 -12.83 -19.25
C PHE A 114 -18.98 -12.39 -20.38
N GLY A 115 -19.92 -13.27 -20.76
CA GLY A 115 -21.09 -12.88 -21.54
C GLY A 115 -22.06 -12.00 -20.73
N ASP A 116 -22.95 -11.29 -21.41
CA ASP A 116 -23.84 -10.30 -20.78
C ASP A 116 -24.75 -10.87 -19.69
N ALA A 117 -25.28 -12.08 -19.90
CA ALA A 117 -26.13 -12.75 -18.92
C ALA A 117 -25.35 -13.12 -17.65
N GLN A 118 -24.12 -13.60 -17.80
CA GLN A 118 -23.26 -13.96 -16.68
C GLN A 118 -22.82 -12.71 -15.91
N LEU A 119 -22.40 -11.66 -16.62
CA LEU A 119 -22.03 -10.38 -16.02
C LEU A 119 -23.19 -9.80 -15.18
N ALA A 120 -24.42 -9.86 -15.69
CA ALA A 120 -25.60 -9.39 -14.95
C ALA A 120 -25.85 -10.19 -13.65
N VAL A 121 -25.62 -11.51 -13.67
CA VAL A 121 -25.73 -12.35 -12.45
C VAL A 121 -24.69 -11.94 -11.42
N TYR A 122 -23.44 -11.75 -11.84
CA TYR A 122 -22.35 -11.33 -10.94
C TYR A 122 -22.60 -9.92 -10.39
N GLN A 123 -22.94 -8.97 -11.24
CA GLN A 123 -23.30 -7.60 -10.82
C GLN A 123 -24.41 -7.62 -9.78
N LYS A 124 -25.46 -8.41 -9.99
CA LYS A 124 -26.54 -8.57 -9.01
C LYS A 124 -26.06 -9.21 -7.70
N GLN A 125 -25.25 -10.26 -7.76
CA GLN A 125 -24.71 -10.95 -6.59
C GLN A 125 -23.87 -10.01 -5.70
N PHE A 126 -23.05 -9.16 -6.32
CA PHE A 126 -22.18 -8.21 -5.63
C PHE A 126 -22.82 -6.81 -5.45
N GLY A 127 -24.13 -6.68 -5.69
CA GLY A 127 -24.89 -5.47 -5.40
C GLY A 127 -24.50 -4.26 -6.25
N TYR A 128 -24.05 -4.45 -7.48
CA TYR A 128 -23.88 -3.35 -8.44
C TYR A 128 -25.25 -2.81 -8.82
N THR A 129 -25.39 -1.49 -8.78
CA THR A 129 -26.60 -0.80 -9.23
C THR A 129 -26.35 -0.10 -10.57
N LEU A 130 -27.43 0.16 -11.32
CA LEU A 130 -27.32 0.94 -12.55
C LEU A 130 -26.77 2.35 -12.28
N GLU A 131 -27.23 2.97 -11.19
CA GLU A 131 -26.76 4.28 -10.74
C GLU A 131 -25.26 4.29 -10.49
N GLU A 132 -24.73 3.30 -9.77
CA GLU A 132 -23.30 3.17 -9.51
C GLU A 132 -22.50 2.91 -10.79
N LEU A 133 -23.01 2.07 -11.69
CA LEU A 133 -22.37 1.81 -12.98
C LEU A 133 -22.29 3.08 -13.84
N GLU A 134 -23.37 3.85 -13.94
CA GLU A 134 -23.45 5.05 -14.79
C GLU A 134 -22.80 6.29 -14.17
N GLN A 135 -22.96 6.51 -12.87
CA GLN A 135 -22.54 7.76 -12.22
C GLN A 135 -21.16 7.66 -11.56
N VAL A 136 -20.71 6.45 -11.18
CA VAL A 136 -19.42 6.26 -10.51
C VAL A 136 -18.44 5.59 -11.46
N LEU A 137 -18.76 4.36 -11.90
CA LEU A 137 -17.81 3.54 -12.63
C LEU A 137 -17.54 4.09 -14.04
N ARG A 138 -18.58 4.48 -14.77
CA ARG A 138 -18.43 5.09 -16.10
C ARG A 138 -17.56 6.35 -16.09
N VAL A 139 -17.75 7.22 -15.09
CA VAL A 139 -16.96 8.45 -14.94
C VAL A 139 -15.48 8.14 -14.72
N LEU A 140 -15.18 7.14 -13.87
CA LEU A 140 -13.80 6.65 -13.68
C LEU A 140 -13.19 6.15 -15.01
N GLY A 141 -13.97 5.40 -15.79
CA GLY A 141 -13.52 4.84 -17.07
C GLY A 141 -13.31 5.88 -18.17
N GLU A 142 -14.24 6.81 -18.35
CA GLU A 142 -14.21 7.82 -19.43
C GLU A 142 -13.27 8.99 -19.11
N ASN A 143 -13.30 9.50 -17.87
CA ASN A 143 -12.59 10.73 -17.49
C ASN A 143 -11.30 10.48 -16.72
N GLY A 144 -11.07 9.27 -16.20
CA GLY A 144 -9.91 8.97 -15.36
C GLY A 144 -9.91 9.72 -14.02
N GLN A 145 -11.08 10.13 -13.55
CA GLN A 145 -11.28 10.89 -12.31
C GLN A 145 -12.47 10.33 -11.54
N GLU A 146 -12.46 10.51 -10.21
CA GLU A 146 -13.61 10.13 -9.39
C GLU A 146 -14.84 11.00 -9.70
N ALA A 147 -16.02 10.43 -9.49
CA ALA A 147 -17.27 11.15 -9.67
C ALA A 147 -17.42 12.24 -8.60
N VAL A 148 -17.72 13.47 -9.05
CA VAL A 148 -17.94 14.61 -8.15
C VAL A 148 -19.44 14.88 -8.02
N GLY A 149 -19.92 14.85 -6.78
CA GLY A 149 -21.28 15.19 -6.40
C GLY A 149 -21.36 16.45 -5.52
N SER A 150 -22.56 16.80 -5.08
CA SER A 150 -22.80 17.88 -4.10
C SER A 150 -23.92 17.49 -3.14
N MET A 151 -24.16 18.32 -2.11
CA MET A 151 -25.04 18.05 -0.96
C MET A 151 -24.46 17.02 0.03
N GLY A 152 -25.11 16.91 1.20
CA GLY A 152 -24.73 15.93 2.21
C GLY A 152 -25.28 14.54 1.92
N ASP A 153 -24.68 13.52 2.55
CA ASP A 153 -25.20 12.15 2.54
C ASP A 153 -26.37 12.03 3.53
N ASP A 154 -27.60 12.19 3.02
CA ASP A 154 -28.84 12.02 3.78
C ASP A 154 -29.30 10.55 3.87
N THR A 155 -28.48 9.59 3.41
CA THR A 155 -28.84 8.17 3.52
C THR A 155 -28.61 7.64 4.94
N PRO A 156 -29.41 6.66 5.40
CA PRO A 156 -29.19 6.07 6.72
C PRO A 156 -27.80 5.43 6.82
N PHE A 157 -27.19 5.49 8.01
CA PHE A 157 -26.01 4.68 8.30
C PHE A 157 -26.26 3.22 7.91
N ALA A 158 -25.22 2.51 7.44
CA ALA A 158 -25.37 1.18 6.87
C ALA A 158 -26.14 0.20 7.78
N VAL A 159 -25.89 0.25 9.09
CA VAL A 159 -26.58 -0.56 10.11
C VAL A 159 -28.06 -0.26 10.28
N LEU A 160 -28.50 0.95 9.93
CA LEU A 160 -29.90 1.41 9.98
C LEU A 160 -30.60 1.31 8.61
N SER A 161 -29.88 0.88 7.57
CA SER A 161 -30.44 0.83 6.22
C SER A 161 -31.48 -0.28 6.09
N ALA A 162 -32.61 0.03 5.46
CA ALA A 162 -33.60 -0.97 5.08
C ALA A 162 -33.18 -1.78 3.83
N ARG A 163 -32.12 -1.34 3.13
CA ARG A 163 -31.57 -2.02 1.95
C ARG A 163 -30.26 -2.73 2.30
N PRO A 164 -29.92 -3.83 1.61
CA PRO A 164 -28.61 -4.46 1.79
C PRO A 164 -27.51 -3.44 1.44
N ARG A 165 -26.55 -3.30 2.35
CA ARG A 165 -25.36 -2.45 2.21
C ARG A 165 -24.12 -3.32 2.17
N LEU A 166 -23.08 -2.86 1.49
CA LEU A 166 -21.84 -3.60 1.41
C LEU A 166 -21.09 -3.50 2.73
N ILE A 167 -20.25 -4.49 3.02
CA ILE A 167 -19.41 -4.46 4.22
C ILE A 167 -18.46 -3.25 4.24
N TYR A 168 -18.07 -2.74 3.06
CA TYR A 168 -17.29 -1.51 2.92
C TYR A 168 -17.96 -0.30 3.61
N ASP A 169 -19.29 -0.17 3.53
CA ASP A 169 -20.04 0.97 4.07
C ASP A 169 -19.97 1.11 5.61
N TYR A 170 -19.55 0.04 6.29
CA TYR A 170 -19.39 0.02 7.75
C TYR A 170 -18.05 0.60 8.19
N PHE A 171 -17.12 0.83 7.25
CA PHE A 171 -15.84 1.48 7.52
C PHE A 171 -15.94 2.96 7.17
N ARG A 172 -15.34 3.81 8.02
CA ARG A 172 -15.24 5.25 7.78
C ARG A 172 -13.79 5.64 7.74
N GLN A 173 -13.43 6.41 6.71
CA GLN A 173 -12.07 6.89 6.53
C GLN A 173 -11.74 7.84 7.68
N GLN A 174 -10.63 7.55 8.36
CA GLN A 174 -10.08 8.48 9.33
C GLN A 174 -9.39 9.61 8.57
N PHE A 175 -9.47 10.81 9.13
CA PHE A 175 -8.75 11.96 8.61
C PHE A 175 -8.12 12.73 9.76
N ALA A 176 -6.98 13.34 9.46
CA ALA A 176 -6.23 14.09 10.45
C ALA A 176 -6.88 15.45 10.70
N GLN A 177 -7.03 15.80 11.96
CA GLN A 177 -7.47 17.12 12.41
C GLN A 177 -6.52 17.60 13.49
N VAL A 178 -5.95 18.80 13.31
CA VAL A 178 -5.06 19.49 14.28
C VAL A 178 -3.72 18.78 14.53
N THR A 179 -3.70 17.50 14.94
CA THR A 179 -2.52 16.75 15.37
C THR A 179 -1.44 16.63 14.29
N ASN A 180 -1.87 16.47 13.05
CA ASN A 180 -1.03 16.42 11.87
C ASN A 180 -1.79 16.99 10.68
N PRO A 181 -1.12 17.70 9.77
CA PRO A 181 -1.77 18.24 8.58
C PRO A 181 -2.02 17.12 7.55
N PRO A 182 -3.13 17.18 6.80
CA PRO A 182 -3.26 16.42 5.56
C PRO A 182 -2.24 16.92 4.53
N VAL A 183 -1.93 16.08 3.54
CA VAL A 183 -1.02 16.40 2.43
C VAL A 183 -1.87 16.64 1.18
N ASP A 184 -1.49 17.60 0.34
CA ASP A 184 -2.17 17.86 -0.93
C ASP A 184 -1.79 16.79 -1.98
N PRO A 185 -2.70 15.87 -2.36
CA PRO A 185 -2.36 14.76 -3.25
C PRO A 185 -2.12 15.20 -4.70
N LEU A 186 -2.42 16.45 -5.06
CA LEU A 186 -2.21 17.00 -6.40
C LEU A 186 -0.94 17.85 -6.47
N ARG A 187 -0.80 18.81 -5.55
CA ARG A 187 0.34 19.75 -5.55
C ARG A 187 1.61 19.13 -4.99
N GLU A 188 1.46 18.18 -4.06
CA GLU A 188 2.57 17.50 -3.39
C GLU A 188 2.68 16.03 -3.86
N ALA A 189 2.13 15.67 -5.03
CA ALA A 189 2.12 14.30 -5.55
C ALA A 189 3.49 13.62 -5.76
N HIS A 190 4.58 14.40 -5.73
CA HIS A 190 5.96 13.91 -5.87
C HIS A 190 6.54 13.36 -4.56
N VAL A 191 6.03 13.85 -3.41
CA VAL A 191 6.02 13.05 -2.18
C VAL A 191 4.80 12.11 -2.30
N MET A 192 4.52 11.10 -1.49
CA MET A 192 3.52 10.05 -1.85
C MET A 192 3.95 9.12 -3.01
N SER A 193 3.52 7.87 -2.92
CA SER A 193 3.74 6.83 -3.92
C SER A 193 2.78 5.67 -3.65
N LEU A 194 2.30 5.03 -4.71
CA LEU A 194 1.55 3.78 -4.66
C LEU A 194 2.43 2.58 -5.06
N ALA A 195 3.74 2.78 -5.21
CA ALA A 195 4.65 1.72 -5.59
C ALA A 195 4.55 0.57 -4.58
N THR A 196 4.29 -0.61 -5.09
CA THR A 196 4.04 -1.81 -4.31
C THR A 196 5.11 -2.85 -4.64
N SER A 197 5.57 -3.57 -3.61
CA SER A 197 6.61 -4.59 -3.73
C SER A 197 6.10 -5.90 -3.17
N ILE A 198 6.13 -6.93 -4.00
CA ILE A 198 5.67 -8.29 -3.69
C ILE A 198 6.88 -9.22 -3.56
N GLY A 199 6.79 -10.16 -2.64
CA GLY A 199 7.80 -11.18 -2.38
C GLY A 199 7.93 -11.43 -0.88
N ARG A 200 8.82 -12.33 -0.50
CA ARG A 200 9.12 -12.57 0.92
C ARG A 200 9.90 -11.39 1.49
N GLU A 201 9.52 -10.96 2.69
CA GLU A 201 10.30 -10.01 3.48
C GLU A 201 11.49 -10.73 4.10
N MET A 202 12.65 -10.07 4.08
CA MET A 202 13.90 -10.62 4.58
C MET A 202 14.38 -9.84 5.81
N ASN A 203 15.48 -10.30 6.41
CA ASN A 203 15.99 -9.74 7.65
C ASN A 203 16.44 -8.28 7.48
N VAL A 204 15.76 -7.36 8.16
CA VAL A 204 16.05 -5.92 8.13
C VAL A 204 17.42 -5.55 8.72
N PHE A 205 18.09 -6.45 9.45
CA PHE A 205 19.40 -6.23 10.05
C PHE A 205 20.57 -6.75 9.20
N CYS A 206 20.30 -7.34 8.03
CA CYS A 206 21.32 -7.92 7.18
C CYS A 206 21.31 -7.30 5.77
N GLU A 207 22.39 -6.65 5.40
CA GLU A 207 22.59 -6.12 4.05
C GLU A 207 23.23 -7.21 3.16
N ALA A 208 22.42 -7.94 2.38
CA ALA A 208 22.91 -9.05 1.55
C ALA A 208 22.22 -9.14 0.17
N GLU A 209 23.02 -9.47 -0.85
CA GLU A 209 22.59 -9.53 -2.27
C GLU A 209 21.43 -10.50 -2.54
N GLY A 210 21.42 -11.68 -1.90
CA GLY A 210 20.48 -12.77 -2.18
C GLY A 210 19.09 -12.60 -1.56
N GLN A 211 18.82 -11.47 -0.91
CA GLN A 211 17.57 -11.24 -0.17
C GLN A 211 16.51 -10.48 -0.99
N ALA A 212 16.77 -10.24 -2.27
CA ALA A 212 16.06 -9.22 -3.04
C ALA A 212 15.19 -9.76 -4.19
N HIS A 213 14.73 -11.01 -4.15
CA HIS A 213 13.75 -11.53 -5.13
C HIS A 213 12.39 -10.86 -4.89
N ARG A 214 12.24 -9.66 -5.46
CA ARG A 214 11.08 -8.79 -5.29
C ARG A 214 10.51 -8.43 -6.63
N LEU A 215 9.19 -8.39 -6.68
CA LEU A 215 8.45 -7.91 -7.82
C LEU A 215 7.90 -6.53 -7.49
N SER A 216 8.27 -5.53 -8.27
CA SER A 216 7.85 -4.15 -8.10
C SER A 216 6.80 -3.77 -9.14
N MET A 217 5.78 -3.04 -8.69
CA MET A 217 4.72 -2.46 -9.51
C MET A 217 4.44 -1.02 -9.07
N ALA A 218 3.91 -0.21 -9.98
CA ALA A 218 3.67 1.22 -9.73
C ALA A 218 2.43 1.50 -8.86
N SER A 219 1.49 0.56 -8.80
CA SER A 219 0.21 0.67 -8.10
C SER A 219 -0.19 -0.70 -7.54
N PRO A 220 -0.90 -0.77 -6.39
CA PRO A 220 -1.47 -2.01 -5.89
C PRO A 220 -2.76 -2.41 -6.64
N VAL A 221 -3.27 -1.55 -7.53
CA VAL A 221 -4.44 -1.86 -8.37
C VAL A 221 -3.96 -2.58 -9.63
N LEU A 222 -4.35 -3.85 -9.76
CA LEU A 222 -3.95 -4.73 -10.85
C LEU A 222 -4.97 -4.68 -11.98
N MET A 223 -4.49 -4.60 -13.22
CA MET A 223 -5.27 -4.99 -14.40
C MET A 223 -5.07 -6.47 -14.70
N HIS A 224 -5.86 -7.02 -15.63
CA HIS A 224 -5.77 -8.44 -16.01
C HIS A 224 -4.33 -8.85 -16.39
N THR A 225 -3.64 -8.04 -17.19
CA THR A 225 -2.26 -8.35 -17.59
C THR A 225 -1.28 -8.30 -16.42
N ASP A 226 -1.50 -7.43 -15.43
CA ASP A 226 -0.63 -7.33 -14.26
C ASP A 226 -0.80 -8.57 -13.39
N PHE A 227 -2.04 -9.04 -13.23
CA PHE A 227 -2.38 -10.26 -12.52
C PHE A 227 -1.80 -11.51 -13.20
N GLU A 228 -1.96 -11.66 -14.52
CA GLU A 228 -1.35 -12.76 -15.28
C GLU A 228 0.19 -12.72 -15.21
N GLN A 229 0.77 -11.53 -15.36
CA GLN A 229 2.21 -11.36 -15.20
C GLN A 229 2.68 -11.73 -13.80
N LEU A 230 1.86 -11.54 -12.76
CA LEU A 230 2.21 -11.89 -11.38
C LEU A 230 2.17 -13.42 -11.18
N LEU A 231 1.13 -14.08 -11.67
CA LEU A 231 0.92 -15.53 -11.50
C LEU A 231 1.85 -16.40 -12.37
N SER A 232 2.31 -15.88 -13.50
CA SER A 232 3.23 -16.57 -14.42
C SER A 232 4.71 -16.49 -14.02
N ARG A 233 5.02 -15.90 -12.85
CA ARG A 233 6.41 -15.79 -12.37
C ARG A 233 6.96 -17.10 -11.84
N ASP A 234 8.28 -17.10 -11.68
CA ASP A 234 9.03 -18.24 -11.18
C ASP A 234 8.43 -18.74 -9.86
N PRO A 235 7.91 -19.98 -9.82
CA PRO A 235 7.27 -20.53 -8.63
C PRO A 235 8.23 -20.67 -7.46
N ASP A 236 9.54 -20.72 -7.68
CA ASP A 236 10.51 -20.81 -6.58
C ASP A 236 10.47 -19.56 -5.66
N TYR A 237 10.08 -18.41 -6.22
CA TYR A 237 10.04 -17.13 -5.49
C TYR A 237 8.63 -16.54 -5.37
N TYR A 238 7.72 -16.89 -6.28
CA TYR A 238 6.40 -16.28 -6.40
C TYR A 238 5.28 -17.32 -6.45
N ARG A 239 5.47 -18.49 -5.83
CA ARG A 239 4.44 -19.54 -5.76
C ARG A 239 3.10 -18.95 -5.32
N ALA A 240 2.11 -19.08 -6.19
CA ALA A 240 0.76 -18.62 -5.95
C ALA A 240 -0.19 -19.76 -5.60
N GLU A 241 -1.14 -19.48 -4.71
CA GLU A 241 -2.21 -20.40 -4.37
C GLU A 241 -3.54 -19.65 -4.34
N HIS A 242 -4.51 -20.19 -5.08
CA HIS A 242 -5.85 -19.63 -5.16
C HIS A 242 -6.74 -20.25 -4.07
N LEU A 243 -7.20 -19.40 -3.16
CA LEU A 243 -8.16 -19.76 -2.14
C LEU A 243 -9.51 -19.14 -2.49
N SER A 244 -10.50 -20.01 -2.70
CA SER A 244 -11.86 -19.58 -3.01
C SER A 244 -12.51 -18.94 -1.78
N LEU A 245 -13.18 -17.81 -2.00
CA LEU A 245 -14.04 -17.16 -1.01
C LEU A 245 -15.48 -17.69 -1.04
N CYS A 246 -15.80 -18.61 -1.95
CA CYS A 246 -17.15 -19.16 -2.07
C CYS A 246 -17.34 -20.37 -1.14
N PHE A 247 -18.41 -20.38 -0.36
CA PHE A 247 -18.78 -21.49 0.53
C PHE A 247 -20.25 -21.87 0.37
N ASP A 248 -20.59 -23.13 0.67
CA ASP A 248 -21.99 -23.60 0.71
C ASP A 248 -22.61 -23.29 2.09
N PRO A 249 -23.62 -22.41 2.17
CA PRO A 249 -24.26 -22.05 3.43
C PRO A 249 -25.11 -23.18 4.04
N ARG A 250 -25.40 -24.25 3.29
CA ARG A 250 -26.11 -25.45 3.77
C ARG A 250 -25.18 -26.36 4.56
N GLU A 251 -23.88 -26.34 4.24
CA GLU A 251 -22.86 -27.17 4.89
C GLU A 251 -22.12 -26.44 6.02
N THR A 252 -21.85 -25.14 5.83
CA THR A 252 -21.02 -24.36 6.76
C THR A 252 -21.59 -22.97 7.02
N THR A 253 -21.36 -22.46 8.22
CA THR A 253 -21.66 -21.06 8.53
C THR A 253 -20.58 -20.14 7.97
N LEU A 254 -20.88 -18.86 7.79
CA LEU A 254 -19.90 -17.86 7.37
C LEU A 254 -18.68 -17.83 8.31
N GLU A 255 -18.90 -17.94 9.61
CA GLU A 255 -17.81 -18.00 10.60
C GLU A 255 -16.90 -19.21 10.36
N GLN A 256 -17.49 -20.39 10.16
CA GLN A 256 -16.71 -21.60 9.88
C GLN A 256 -15.97 -21.49 8.55
N ALA A 257 -16.59 -20.94 7.51
CA ALA A 257 -15.95 -20.71 6.22
C ALA A 257 -14.73 -19.78 6.32
N ILE A 258 -14.83 -18.69 7.10
CA ILE A 258 -13.70 -17.77 7.36
C ILE A 258 -12.59 -18.49 8.14
N ARG A 259 -12.93 -19.30 9.16
CA ARG A 259 -11.94 -20.07 9.91
C ARG A 259 -11.19 -21.06 9.01
N THR A 260 -11.93 -21.84 8.21
CA THR A 260 -11.35 -22.77 7.22
C THR A 260 -10.46 -22.04 6.21
N LEU A 261 -10.88 -20.87 5.71
CA LEU A 261 -10.06 -20.05 4.82
C LEU A 261 -8.73 -19.65 5.48
N CYS A 262 -8.78 -19.24 6.74
CA CYS A 262 -7.58 -18.88 7.51
C CYS A 262 -6.64 -20.08 7.69
N ASP A 263 -7.19 -21.25 8.02
CA ASP A 263 -6.40 -22.47 8.22
C ASP A 263 -5.76 -22.93 6.89
N ASN A 264 -6.48 -22.84 5.77
CA ASN A 264 -5.95 -23.12 4.44
C ASN A 264 -4.84 -22.13 4.05
N ALA A 265 -5.03 -20.83 4.32
CA ALA A 265 -4.01 -19.82 4.06
C ALA A 265 -2.75 -20.05 4.91
N GLU A 266 -2.91 -20.41 6.18
CA GLU A 266 -1.78 -20.78 7.03
C GLU A 266 -1.03 -22.00 6.46
N ALA A 267 -1.74 -23.06 6.10
CA ALA A 267 -1.14 -24.27 5.54
C ALA A 267 -0.41 -24.00 4.21
N ALA A 268 -1.02 -23.22 3.33
CA ALA A 268 -0.44 -22.77 2.06
C ALA A 268 0.90 -22.05 2.27
N VAL A 269 0.93 -21.05 3.16
CA VAL A 269 2.14 -20.27 3.42
C VAL A 269 3.23 -21.13 4.07
N ARG A 270 2.87 -22.03 5.00
CA ARG A 270 3.81 -23.01 5.56
C ARG A 270 4.37 -23.97 4.50
N ALA A 271 3.61 -24.28 3.47
CA ALA A 271 4.04 -25.08 2.33
C ALA A 271 4.89 -24.28 1.30
N GLY A 272 5.16 -23.00 1.57
CA GLY A 272 6.01 -22.14 0.73
C GLY A 272 5.24 -21.26 -0.27
N THR A 273 3.92 -21.13 -0.14
CA THR A 273 3.15 -20.17 -0.95
C THR A 273 3.51 -18.74 -0.55
N VAL A 274 3.91 -17.93 -1.54
CA VAL A 274 4.30 -16.52 -1.37
C VAL A 274 3.16 -15.58 -1.78
N LEU A 275 2.30 -16.00 -2.71
CA LEU A 275 1.15 -15.23 -3.17
C LEU A 275 -0.14 -15.96 -2.79
N VAL A 276 -0.82 -15.47 -1.75
CA VAL A 276 -2.13 -15.99 -1.34
C VAL A 276 -3.20 -15.19 -2.09
N VAL A 277 -3.80 -15.80 -3.11
CA VAL A 277 -4.84 -15.18 -3.93
C VAL A 277 -6.20 -15.53 -3.34
N LEU A 278 -6.88 -14.54 -2.79
CA LEU A 278 -8.25 -14.66 -2.29
C LEU A 278 -9.20 -14.28 -3.43
N SER A 279 -9.99 -15.26 -3.91
CA SER A 279 -10.83 -15.07 -5.09
C SER A 279 -12.31 -15.34 -4.81
N ASP A 280 -13.16 -14.35 -5.10
CA ASP A 280 -14.63 -14.50 -5.11
C ASP A 280 -15.21 -14.80 -6.51
N ARG A 281 -14.34 -15.15 -7.47
CA ARG A 281 -14.71 -15.33 -8.88
C ARG A 281 -15.54 -16.58 -9.17
N GLN A 282 -15.44 -17.63 -8.36
CA GLN A 282 -16.07 -18.93 -8.62
C GLN A 282 -17.46 -19.06 -7.96
N ILE A 283 -18.38 -18.14 -8.25
CA ILE A 283 -19.74 -18.23 -7.71
C ILE A 283 -20.53 -19.36 -8.40
N SER A 284 -21.41 -20.01 -7.65
CA SER A 284 -22.35 -21.02 -8.14
C SER A 284 -23.73 -20.79 -7.51
N PRO A 285 -24.82 -21.39 -8.04
CA PRO A 285 -26.16 -21.25 -7.46
C PRO A 285 -26.27 -21.71 -6.00
N ASP A 286 -25.35 -22.58 -5.57
CA ASP A 286 -25.33 -23.20 -4.25
C ASP A 286 -24.33 -22.54 -3.29
N THR A 287 -23.52 -21.58 -3.75
CA THR A 287 -22.47 -20.97 -2.94
C THR A 287 -22.67 -19.48 -2.74
N LEU A 288 -22.21 -18.98 -1.59
CA LEU A 288 -22.18 -17.57 -1.26
C LEU A 288 -20.72 -17.12 -1.10
N PRO A 289 -20.35 -15.91 -1.57
CA PRO A 289 -19.03 -15.36 -1.35
C PRO A 289 -18.89 -14.79 0.07
N ILE A 290 -17.77 -15.09 0.72
CA ILE A 290 -17.30 -14.34 1.90
C ILE A 290 -17.00 -12.90 1.44
N PRO A 291 -17.53 -11.86 2.12
CA PRO A 291 -17.17 -10.48 1.79
C PRO A 291 -15.67 -10.27 1.84
N ALA A 292 -15.07 -9.77 0.76
CA ALA A 292 -13.61 -9.63 0.63
C ALA A 292 -12.93 -8.90 1.81
N PRO A 293 -13.48 -7.82 2.40
CA PRO A 293 -12.87 -7.19 3.58
C PRO A 293 -12.76 -8.13 4.80
N MET A 294 -13.75 -9.00 5.01
CA MET A 294 -13.74 -9.97 6.10
C MET A 294 -12.66 -11.04 5.84
N ALA A 295 -12.59 -11.55 4.61
CA ALA A 295 -11.61 -12.55 4.23
C ALA A 295 -10.17 -12.03 4.34
N VAL A 296 -9.89 -10.86 3.76
CA VAL A 296 -8.57 -10.21 3.81
C VAL A 296 -8.16 -9.93 5.25
N GLY A 297 -9.03 -9.31 6.03
CA GLY A 297 -8.74 -8.96 7.43
C GLY A 297 -8.50 -10.20 8.31
N ALA A 298 -9.30 -11.25 8.14
CA ALA A 298 -9.14 -12.49 8.91
C ALA A 298 -7.84 -13.24 8.55
N VAL A 299 -7.54 -13.38 7.26
CA VAL A 299 -6.28 -14.01 6.80
C VAL A 299 -5.07 -13.17 7.24
N GLN A 300 -5.13 -11.83 7.12
CA GLN A 300 -4.09 -10.94 7.62
C GLN A 300 -3.81 -11.18 9.10
N GLN A 301 -4.85 -11.16 9.95
CA GLN A 301 -4.69 -11.39 11.38
C GLN A 301 -4.13 -12.78 11.68
N ARG A 302 -4.62 -13.81 10.98
CA ARG A 302 -4.11 -15.19 11.12
C ARG A 302 -2.60 -15.24 10.81
N LEU A 303 -2.19 -14.77 9.64
CA LEU A 303 -0.79 -14.82 9.22
C LEU A 303 0.12 -14.00 10.15
N VAL A 304 -0.34 -12.85 10.66
CA VAL A 304 0.41 -12.07 11.66
C VAL A 304 0.54 -12.85 12.97
N SER A 305 -0.56 -13.43 13.48
CA SER A 305 -0.57 -14.19 14.74
C SER A 305 0.36 -15.42 14.71
N GLN A 306 0.60 -15.97 13.52
CA GLN A 306 1.48 -17.11 13.30
C GLN A 306 2.88 -16.74 12.82
N SER A 307 3.20 -15.43 12.76
CA SER A 307 4.48 -14.91 12.24
C SER A 307 4.79 -15.29 10.79
N LEU A 308 3.75 -15.50 9.97
CA LEU A 308 3.84 -15.89 8.56
C LEU A 308 3.61 -14.72 7.59
N ARG A 309 3.17 -13.55 8.06
CA ARG A 309 2.83 -12.43 7.16
C ARG A 309 4.02 -11.88 6.38
N CYS A 310 5.24 -12.00 6.90
CA CYS A 310 6.47 -11.65 6.19
C CYS A 310 6.80 -12.62 5.05
N ASP A 311 6.28 -13.85 5.08
CA ASP A 311 6.55 -14.87 4.07
C ASP A 311 5.56 -14.85 2.89
N ALA A 312 4.47 -14.09 3.00
CA ALA A 312 3.41 -14.11 2.01
C ALA A 312 2.76 -12.74 1.78
N ASN A 313 2.18 -12.59 0.60
CA ASN A 313 1.47 -11.42 0.12
C ASN A 313 0.02 -11.81 -0.16
N ILE A 314 -0.92 -10.97 0.23
CA ILE A 314 -2.36 -11.23 0.05
C ILE A 314 -2.81 -10.48 -1.20
N ILE A 315 -3.31 -11.20 -2.20
CA ILE A 315 -3.85 -10.63 -3.44
C ILE A 315 -5.37 -10.83 -3.43
N ALA A 316 -6.14 -9.76 -3.52
CA ALA A 316 -7.60 -9.84 -3.57
C ALA A 316 -8.08 -9.80 -5.02
N GLU A 317 -8.48 -10.95 -5.58
CA GLU A 317 -9.25 -11.02 -6.83
C GLU A 317 -10.73 -10.92 -6.47
N THR A 318 -11.33 -9.74 -6.64
CA THR A 318 -12.66 -9.49 -6.10
C THR A 318 -13.60 -8.77 -7.07
N ALA A 319 -14.86 -9.17 -7.04
CA ALA A 319 -15.97 -8.45 -7.63
C ALA A 319 -16.49 -7.31 -6.74
N GLY A 320 -16.12 -7.23 -5.47
CA GLY A 320 -16.66 -6.22 -4.55
C GLY A 320 -16.02 -4.82 -4.70
N ALA A 321 -14.76 -4.74 -5.14
CA ALA A 321 -14.02 -3.48 -5.22
C ALA A 321 -14.28 -2.74 -6.53
N ARG A 322 -14.71 -1.48 -6.44
CA ARG A 322 -15.10 -0.67 -7.62
C ARG A 322 -15.03 0.84 -7.43
N ASP A 323 -15.03 1.33 -6.19
CA ASP A 323 -14.76 2.73 -5.88
C ASP A 323 -13.46 2.87 -5.05
N PRO A 324 -12.86 4.08 -4.96
CA PRO A 324 -11.62 4.30 -4.21
C PRO A 324 -11.69 3.88 -2.74
N HIS A 325 -12.86 3.99 -2.10
CA HIS A 325 -13.03 3.62 -0.69
C HIS A 325 -12.88 2.11 -0.50
N HIS A 326 -13.44 1.29 -1.40
CA HIS A 326 -13.31 -0.16 -1.35
C HIS A 326 -11.84 -0.61 -1.44
N PHE A 327 -11.05 0.02 -2.32
CA PHE A 327 -9.61 -0.26 -2.39
C PHE A 327 -8.91 0.16 -1.10
N ALA A 328 -9.19 1.36 -0.57
CA ALA A 328 -8.59 1.83 0.68
C ALA A 328 -8.89 0.89 1.86
N VAL A 329 -10.10 0.36 1.97
CA VAL A 329 -10.47 -0.64 2.97
C VAL A 329 -9.63 -1.90 2.80
N LEU A 330 -9.62 -2.52 1.62
CA LEU A 330 -8.87 -3.77 1.40
C LEU A 330 -7.37 -3.62 1.69
N LEU A 331 -6.76 -2.53 1.21
CA LEU A 331 -5.35 -2.23 1.48
C LEU A 331 -5.11 -2.01 2.99
N GLY A 332 -5.99 -1.25 3.65
CA GLY A 332 -5.92 -1.01 5.10
C GLY A 332 -6.06 -2.28 5.94
N PHE A 333 -6.81 -3.28 5.45
CA PHE A 333 -6.96 -4.58 6.11
C PHE A 333 -5.87 -5.59 5.77
N GLY A 334 -4.90 -5.25 4.91
CA GLY A 334 -3.69 -6.05 4.68
C GLY A 334 -3.56 -6.66 3.29
N ALA A 335 -4.48 -6.37 2.35
CA ALA A 335 -4.28 -6.70 0.95
C ALA A 335 -3.02 -5.99 0.44
N THR A 336 -2.16 -6.74 -0.27
CA THR A 336 -0.95 -6.20 -0.89
C THR A 336 -1.27 -5.63 -2.27
N ALA A 337 -2.11 -6.32 -3.04
CA ALA A 337 -2.62 -5.85 -4.31
C ALA A 337 -4.06 -6.34 -4.53
N ILE A 338 -4.80 -5.64 -5.39
CA ILE A 338 -6.22 -5.87 -5.62
C ILE A 338 -6.45 -5.94 -7.12
N TYR A 339 -7.06 -7.03 -7.58
CA TYR A 339 -7.54 -7.19 -8.94
C TYR A 339 -9.08 -7.08 -8.95
N PRO A 340 -9.65 -5.92 -9.31
CA PRO A 340 -11.09 -5.67 -9.30
C PRO A 340 -11.78 -6.21 -10.56
N TYR A 341 -11.71 -7.52 -10.79
CA TYR A 341 -12.03 -8.13 -12.09
C TYR A 341 -13.43 -7.75 -12.61
N LEU A 342 -14.45 -7.70 -11.74
CA LEU A 342 -15.83 -7.42 -12.17
C LEU A 342 -16.03 -5.94 -12.53
N ALA A 343 -15.31 -5.02 -11.88
CA ALA A 343 -15.33 -3.61 -12.25
C ALA A 343 -14.70 -3.42 -13.65
N CYS A 344 -13.58 -4.09 -13.92
CA CYS A 344 -12.96 -4.10 -15.25
C CYS A 344 -13.91 -4.67 -16.32
N GLU A 345 -14.54 -5.82 -16.06
CA GLU A 345 -15.52 -6.44 -16.97
C GLU A 345 -16.73 -5.54 -17.23
N SER A 346 -17.20 -4.82 -16.19
CA SER A 346 -18.31 -3.89 -16.31
C SER A 346 -17.94 -2.67 -17.17
N LEU A 347 -16.73 -2.13 -16.99
CA LEU A 347 -16.19 -1.04 -17.81
C LEU A 347 -16.00 -1.44 -19.27
N LEU A 348 -15.59 -2.67 -19.56
CA LEU A 348 -15.45 -3.15 -20.94
C LEU A 348 -16.80 -3.35 -21.65
N LYS A 349 -17.91 -3.42 -20.90
CA LYS A 349 -19.26 -3.50 -21.47
C LYS A 349 -19.85 -2.11 -21.73
N LEU A 350 -19.59 -1.15 -20.85
CA LEU A 350 -20.00 0.26 -20.98
C LEU A 350 -19.28 0.90 -22.17
#